data_AF-A0A4S3K0V7-F1
#
_entry.id   AF-A0A4S3K0V7-F1
#
_cell.length_a   1.000
_cell.length_b   1.000
_cell.length_c   1.000
_cell.angle_alpha   90.00
_cell.angle_beta   90.00
_cell.angle_gamma   90.00
#
_symmetry.space_group_name_H-M   'P 1'
#
loop_
_entity.id
_entity.type
_entity.pdbx_description
1 polymer ?
#
loop_
_entity_poly.entity_id
_entity_poly.type
_entity_poly.pdbx_seq_one_letter_code
_entity_poly.pdbx_strand_id
1 'polypeptide(L)'
;MIEAGLALGLLAVSLALAVAGWRLQSQLRRRLPDLFFRAEVLRSEALRLQRSQRQIADAQRLAETVVSGGTHTVRAIHRGIAAIPFGILEAIPATRDVTRIVRTSHDLISDAVYGSIQAVNRGVGHGLRAGLNAGLPPAAPDPGLGPPGSEPTALK
;
A
#
# COMPACT_ATOMS: atom_id res chain seq x y z
N MET A 1 32.95 -57.26 39.48
CA MET A 1 33.27 -57.01 38.06
C MET A 1 32.10 -56.41 37.28
N ILE A 2 30.84 -56.84 37.51
CA ILE A 2 29.65 -56.35 36.79
C ILE A 2 29.35 -54.86 37.06
N GLU A 3 29.44 -54.40 38.31
CA GLU A 3 29.18 -52.99 38.67
C GLU A 3 30.13 -51.99 38.01
N ALA A 4 31.42 -52.35 37.90
CA ALA A 4 32.41 -51.50 37.24
C ALA A 4 32.11 -51.34 35.73
N GLY A 5 31.60 -52.38 35.08
CA GLY A 5 31.19 -52.34 33.67
C GLY A 5 29.98 -51.42 33.44
N LEU A 6 28.99 -51.46 34.34
CA LEU A 6 27.82 -50.59 34.27
C LEU A 6 28.18 -49.12 34.50
N ALA A 7 29.05 -48.84 35.47
CA ALA A 7 29.54 -47.48 35.73
C ALA A 7 30.28 -46.89 34.53
N LEU A 8 31.16 -47.68 33.89
CA LEU A 8 31.86 -47.28 32.66
C LEU A 8 30.91 -47.04 31.48
N GLY A 9 29.87 -47.88 31.33
CA GLY A 9 28.86 -47.70 30.29
C GLY A 9 28.07 -46.40 30.45
N LEU A 10 27.63 -46.07 31.67
CA LEU A 10 26.92 -44.82 31.97
C LEU A 10 27.81 -43.58 31.74
N LEU A 11 29.09 -43.68 32.05
CA LEU A 11 30.06 -42.61 31.81
C LEU A 11 30.28 -42.38 30.30
N ALA A 12 30.37 -43.45 29.51
CA ALA A 12 30.48 -43.35 28.07
C ALA A 12 29.23 -42.72 27.43
N VAL A 13 28.03 -43.09 27.89
CA VAL A 13 26.76 -42.53 27.41
C VAL A 13 26.64 -41.05 27.78
N SER A 14 26.95 -40.66 29.01
CA SER A 14 26.88 -39.27 29.44
C SER A 14 27.88 -38.39 28.68
N LEU A 15 29.09 -38.88 28.43
CA LEU A 15 30.08 -38.20 27.61
C LEU A 15 29.61 -38.05 26.16
N ALA A 16 29.04 -39.10 25.57
CA ALA A 16 28.51 -39.04 24.20
C ALA A 16 27.37 -38.00 24.08
N LEU A 17 26.47 -37.94 25.05
CA LEU A 17 25.40 -36.93 25.11
C LEU A 17 25.95 -35.51 25.28
N ALA A 18 26.94 -35.32 26.14
CA ALA A 18 27.59 -34.02 26.34
C ALA A 18 28.26 -33.54 25.05
N VAL A 19 28.96 -34.42 24.33
CA VAL A 19 29.60 -34.09 23.04
C VAL A 19 28.55 -33.80 21.96
N ALA A 20 27.47 -34.57 21.89
CA ALA A 20 26.38 -34.32 20.95
C ALA A 20 25.70 -32.97 21.22
N GLY A 21 25.42 -32.67 22.50
CA GLY A 21 24.88 -31.39 22.95
C GLY A 21 25.81 -30.22 22.61
N TRP A 22 27.11 -30.35 22.89
CA TRP A 22 28.11 -29.34 22.53
C TRP A 22 28.13 -29.09 21.03
N ARG A 23 28.13 -30.16 20.22
CA ARG A 23 28.16 -30.06 18.75
C ARG A 23 26.91 -29.34 18.24
N LEU A 24 25.73 -29.71 18.71
CA LEU A 24 24.47 -29.06 18.33
C LEU A 24 24.46 -27.58 18.74
N GLN A 25 24.85 -27.28 19.98
CA GLN A 25 24.95 -25.90 20.49
C GLN A 25 25.96 -25.08 19.67
N SER A 26 27.09 -25.66 19.30
CA SER A 26 28.10 -25.01 18.46
C SER A 26 27.60 -24.76 17.05
N GLN A 27 26.82 -25.68 16.47
CA GLN A 27 26.18 -25.50 15.16
C GLN A 27 25.12 -24.39 15.22
N LEU A 28 24.26 -24.39 16.24
CA LEU A 28 23.24 -23.36 16.45
C LEU A 28 23.86 -21.99 16.65
N ARG A 29 24.89 -21.87 17.52
CA ARG A 29 25.62 -20.61 17.74
C ARG A 29 26.24 -20.05 16.46
N ARG A 30 26.64 -20.91 15.52
CA ARG A 30 27.18 -20.47 14.22
C ARG A 30 26.10 -20.02 13.25
N ARG A 31 24.90 -20.63 13.28
CA ARG A 31 23.81 -20.35 12.33
C ARG A 31 22.89 -19.20 12.75
N LEU A 32 22.66 -19.01 14.05
CA LEU A 32 21.78 -17.96 14.58
C LEU A 32 22.15 -16.55 14.07
N PRO A 33 23.43 -16.12 14.10
CA PRO A 33 23.81 -14.79 13.63
C PRO A 33 23.45 -14.54 12.16
N ASP A 34 23.67 -15.52 11.30
CA ASP A 34 23.38 -15.42 9.87
C ASP A 34 21.87 -15.26 9.62
N LEU A 35 21.03 -16.00 10.36
CA LEU A 35 19.58 -15.89 10.25
C LEU A 35 19.08 -14.53 10.72
N PHE A 36 19.59 -14.02 11.85
CA PHE A 36 19.24 -12.68 12.33
C PHE A 36 19.68 -11.60 11.36
N PHE A 37 20.89 -11.71 10.81
CA PHE A 37 21.39 -10.77 9.82
C PHE A 37 20.50 -10.75 8.57
N ARG A 38 20.15 -11.93 8.03
CA ARG A 38 19.23 -12.04 6.88
C ARG A 38 17.86 -11.47 7.19
N ALA A 39 17.30 -11.76 8.36
CA ALA A 39 16.00 -11.23 8.78
C ALA A 39 16.02 -9.70 8.88
N GLU A 40 17.09 -9.11 9.41
CA GLU A 40 17.24 -7.65 9.51
C GLU A 40 17.41 -7.01 8.13
N VAL A 41 18.18 -7.63 7.23
CA VAL A 41 18.30 -7.17 5.83
C VAL A 41 16.93 -7.15 5.15
N LEU A 42 16.18 -8.25 5.21
CA LEU A 42 14.83 -8.35 4.63
C LEU A 42 13.87 -7.33 5.24
N ARG A 43 13.92 -7.13 6.57
CA ARG A 43 13.12 -6.12 7.27
C ARG A 43 13.47 -4.71 6.78
N SER A 44 14.75 -4.40 6.66
CA SER A 44 15.21 -3.09 6.21
C SER A 44 14.77 -2.79 4.77
N GLU A 45 14.81 -3.80 3.90
CA GLU A 45 14.36 -3.71 2.51
C GLU A 45 12.85 -3.50 2.44
N ALA A 46 12.07 -4.29 3.18
CA ALA A 46 10.62 -4.13 3.27
C ALA A 46 10.22 -2.73 3.76
N LEU A 47 10.91 -2.19 4.76
CA LEU A 47 10.68 -0.82 5.24
C LEU A 47 11.05 0.24 4.20
N ARG A 48 12.11 0.03 3.41
CA ARG A 48 12.47 0.95 2.31
C ARG A 48 11.41 0.95 1.22
N LEU A 49 10.93 -0.22 0.81
CA LEU A 49 9.84 -0.36 -0.17
C LEU A 49 8.56 0.30 0.33
N GLN A 50 8.18 0.07 1.59
CA GLN A 50 7.01 0.69 2.20
C GLN A 50 7.12 2.22 2.22
N ARG A 51 8.29 2.78 2.55
CA ARG A 51 8.52 4.23 2.51
C ARG A 51 8.39 4.79 1.10
N SER A 52 8.98 4.11 0.11
CA SER A 52 8.87 4.50 -1.30
C SER A 52 7.41 4.52 -1.77
N GLN A 53 6.64 3.46 -1.47
CA GLN A 53 5.21 3.39 -1.79
C GLN A 53 4.41 4.52 -1.13
N ARG A 54 4.70 4.84 0.14
CA ARG A 54 4.07 5.97 0.83
C ARG A 54 4.38 7.30 0.16
N GLN A 55 5.65 7.55 -0.18
CA GLN A 55 6.06 8.78 -0.87
C GLN A 55 5.36 8.94 -2.23
N ILE A 56 5.24 7.86 -3.01
CA ILE A 56 4.50 7.89 -4.28
C ILE A 56 3.02 8.20 -4.04
N ALA A 57 2.39 7.56 -3.05
CA ALA A 57 1.00 7.81 -2.72
C ALA A 57 0.75 9.24 -2.20
N ASP A 58 1.68 9.79 -1.42
CA ASP A 58 1.64 11.19 -0.95
C ASP A 58 1.77 12.17 -2.13
N ALA A 59 2.74 11.95 -3.02
CA ALA A 59 2.94 12.78 -4.21
C ALA A 59 1.71 12.76 -5.13
N GLN A 60 1.08 11.59 -5.30
CA GLN A 60 -0.16 11.46 -6.07
C GLN A 60 -1.32 12.24 -5.44
N ARG A 61 -1.52 12.13 -4.12
CA ARG A 61 -2.56 12.90 -3.42
C ARG A 61 -2.34 14.41 -3.54
N LEU A 62 -1.10 14.85 -3.44
CA LEU A 62 -0.75 16.25 -3.61
C LEU A 62 -1.07 16.72 -5.04
N ALA A 63 -0.66 15.96 -6.05
CA ALA A 63 -0.96 16.26 -7.45
C ALA A 63 -2.48 16.32 -7.70
N GLU A 64 -3.24 15.34 -7.21
CA GLU A 64 -4.70 15.30 -7.33
C GLU A 64 -5.34 16.55 -6.69
N THR A 65 -4.86 16.95 -5.52
CA THR A 65 -5.34 18.14 -4.79
C THR A 65 -5.04 19.43 -5.55
N VAL A 66 -3.80 19.59 -6.04
CA VAL A 66 -3.38 20.79 -6.78
C VAL A 66 -4.16 20.92 -8.09
N VAL A 67 -4.30 19.85 -8.86
CA VAL A 67 -5.06 19.85 -10.11
C VAL A 67 -6.54 20.15 -9.85
N SER A 68 -7.14 19.53 -8.83
CA SER A 68 -8.55 19.77 -8.47
C SER A 68 -8.79 21.22 -8.04
N GLY A 69 -7.90 21.76 -7.20
CA GLY A 69 -7.93 23.15 -6.75
C GLY A 69 -7.75 24.13 -7.92
N GLY A 70 -6.74 23.91 -8.76
CA GLY A 70 -6.50 24.73 -9.96
C GLY A 70 -7.69 24.70 -10.93
N THR A 71 -8.28 23.53 -11.14
CA THR A 71 -9.48 23.36 -11.99
C THR A 71 -10.67 24.14 -11.41
N HIS A 72 -10.87 24.13 -10.09
CA HIS A 72 -11.91 24.94 -9.44
C HIS A 72 -11.67 26.43 -9.61
N THR A 73 -10.43 26.89 -9.40
CA THR A 73 -10.05 28.29 -9.57
C THR A 73 -10.32 28.77 -10.99
N VAL A 74 -9.86 28.00 -11.99
CA VAL A 74 -10.09 28.33 -13.41
C VAL A 74 -11.58 28.34 -13.73
N ARG A 75 -12.35 27.37 -13.23
CA ARG A 75 -13.82 27.34 -13.42
C ARG A 75 -14.50 28.58 -12.84
N ALA A 76 -14.09 29.01 -11.64
CA ALA A 76 -14.66 30.20 -11.00
C ALA A 76 -14.35 31.47 -11.80
N ILE A 77 -13.09 31.62 -12.24
CA ILE A 77 -12.67 32.75 -13.08
C ILE A 77 -13.42 32.75 -14.41
N HIS A 78 -13.49 31.60 -15.08
CA HIS A 78 -14.19 31.43 -16.36
C HIS A 78 -15.65 31.85 -16.26
N ARG A 79 -16.37 31.39 -15.22
CA ARG A 79 -17.76 31.82 -14.97
C ARG A 79 -17.87 33.31 -14.67
N GLY A 80 -16.95 33.86 -13.88
CA GLY A 80 -16.94 35.29 -13.54
C GLY A 80 -16.77 36.17 -14.78
N ILE A 81 -15.83 35.81 -15.66
CA ILE A 81 -15.60 36.54 -16.92
C ILE A 81 -16.78 36.35 -17.88
N ALA A 82 -17.30 35.13 -18.02
CA ALA A 82 -18.44 34.84 -18.90
C ALA A 82 -19.72 35.56 -18.48
N ALA A 83 -19.92 35.84 -17.18
CA ALA A 83 -21.08 36.57 -16.69
C ALA A 83 -21.17 38.01 -17.23
N ILE A 84 -20.05 38.64 -17.57
CA ILE A 84 -20.01 40.04 -18.07
C ILE A 84 -20.74 40.16 -19.42
N PRO A 85 -20.34 39.48 -20.51
CA PRO A 85 -21.02 39.60 -21.79
C PRO A 85 -22.46 39.11 -21.75
N PHE A 86 -22.77 38.03 -21.02
CA PHE A 86 -24.15 37.58 -20.88
C PHE A 86 -25.01 38.60 -20.12
N GLY A 87 -24.45 39.28 -19.11
CA GLY A 87 -25.14 40.36 -18.39
C GLY A 87 -25.47 41.54 -19.32
N ILE A 88 -24.52 41.93 -20.17
CA ILE A 88 -24.72 43.00 -21.16
C ILE A 88 -25.81 42.62 -22.16
N LEU A 89 -25.75 41.42 -22.74
CA LEU A 89 -26.70 40.97 -23.76
C LEU A 89 -28.10 40.68 -23.19
N GLU A 90 -28.23 40.33 -21.91
CA GLU A 90 -29.52 40.18 -21.23
C GLU A 90 -30.18 41.51 -20.87
N ALA A 91 -29.40 42.58 -20.72
CA ALA A 91 -29.93 43.91 -20.49
C ALA A 91 -30.66 44.46 -21.73
N ILE A 92 -30.31 43.99 -22.93
CA ILE A 92 -30.92 44.41 -24.20
C ILE A 92 -32.19 43.57 -24.47
N PRO A 93 -33.39 44.18 -24.60
CA PRO A 93 -34.65 43.44 -24.77
C PRO A 93 -34.65 42.47 -25.96
N ALA A 94 -34.07 42.89 -27.10
CA ALA A 94 -34.07 42.11 -28.33
C ALA A 94 -33.25 40.81 -28.25
N THR A 95 -32.26 40.72 -27.36
CA THR A 95 -31.35 39.56 -27.24
C THR A 95 -31.54 38.78 -25.95
N ARG A 96 -32.36 39.27 -25.03
CA ARG A 96 -32.47 38.73 -23.66
C ARG A 96 -32.75 37.23 -23.60
N ASP A 97 -33.79 36.76 -24.28
CA ASP A 97 -34.22 35.36 -24.14
C ASP A 97 -33.24 34.39 -24.81
N VAL A 98 -32.74 34.77 -26.00
CA VAL A 98 -31.69 34.00 -26.69
C VAL A 98 -30.43 33.93 -25.82
N THR A 99 -30.04 35.05 -25.20
CA THR A 99 -28.85 35.10 -24.35
C THR A 99 -28.96 34.19 -23.14
N ARG A 100 -30.14 34.12 -22.49
CA ARG A 100 -30.37 33.19 -21.37
C ARG A 100 -30.23 31.73 -21.78
N ILE A 101 -30.73 31.37 -22.97
CA ILE A 101 -30.59 30.02 -23.51
C ILE A 101 -29.10 29.71 -23.71
N VAL A 102 -28.38 30.62 -24.38
CA VAL A 102 -26.93 30.44 -24.63
C VAL A 102 -26.14 30.36 -23.33
N ARG A 103 -26.45 31.21 -22.33
CA ARG A 103 -25.82 31.14 -21.00
C ARG A 103 -26.02 29.77 -20.36
N THR A 104 -27.25 29.25 -20.40
CA THR A 104 -27.57 27.93 -19.84
C THR A 104 -26.77 26.83 -20.53
N SER A 105 -26.69 26.85 -21.87
CA SER A 105 -25.87 25.90 -22.63
C SER A 105 -24.38 26.03 -22.32
N HIS A 106 -23.86 27.25 -22.22
CA HIS A 106 -22.48 27.52 -21.85
C HIS A 106 -22.14 26.95 -20.47
N ASP A 107 -23.00 27.16 -19.48
CA ASP A 107 -22.79 26.68 -18.12
C ASP A 107 -22.83 25.15 -18.05
N LEU A 108 -23.76 24.51 -18.77
CA LEU A 108 -23.82 23.05 -18.88
C LEU A 108 -22.55 22.46 -19.50
N ILE A 109 -22.09 23.03 -20.62
CA ILE A 109 -20.88 22.56 -21.31
C ILE A 109 -19.65 22.78 -20.42
N SER A 110 -19.54 23.95 -19.78
CA SER A 110 -18.45 24.25 -18.85
C SER A 110 -18.41 23.24 -17.70
N ASP A 111 -19.58 22.91 -17.15
CA ASP A 111 -19.69 21.94 -16.06
C ASP A 111 -19.28 20.53 -16.48
N ALA A 112 -19.64 20.13 -17.70
CA ALA A 112 -19.18 18.87 -18.27
C ALA A 112 -17.66 18.85 -18.46
N VAL A 113 -17.08 19.92 -19.02
CA VAL A 113 -15.62 20.03 -19.23
C VAL A 113 -14.87 19.96 -17.90
N TYR A 114 -15.19 20.82 -16.94
CA TYR A 114 -14.50 20.81 -15.65
C TYR A 114 -14.78 19.55 -14.84
N GLY A 115 -15.97 18.97 -14.96
CA GLY A 115 -16.31 17.68 -14.37
C GLY A 115 -15.47 16.53 -14.94
N SER A 116 -15.26 16.52 -16.26
CA SER A 116 -14.41 15.52 -16.92
C SER A 116 -12.95 15.60 -16.47
N ILE A 117 -12.41 16.82 -16.31
CA ILE A 117 -11.04 17.02 -15.82
C ILE A 117 -10.91 16.44 -14.40
N GLN A 118 -11.89 16.69 -13.53
CA GLN A 118 -11.89 16.10 -12.20
C GLN A 118 -12.01 14.58 -12.23
N ALA A 119 -12.86 14.02 -13.10
CA ALA A 119 -13.03 12.58 -13.24
C ALA A 119 -11.72 11.91 -13.70
N VAL A 120 -11.03 12.48 -14.70
CA VAL A 120 -9.74 12.00 -15.16
C VAL A 120 -8.69 12.10 -14.05
N ASN A 121 -8.62 13.24 -13.34
CA ASN A 121 -7.68 13.44 -12.23
C ASN A 121 -7.84 12.37 -11.13
N ARG A 122 -9.08 12.07 -10.73
CA ARG A 122 -9.39 10.98 -9.78
C ARG A 122 -9.08 9.59 -10.39
N GLY A 123 -9.43 9.38 -11.65
CA GLY A 123 -9.24 8.13 -12.38
C GLY A 123 -7.78 7.73 -12.48
N VAL A 124 -6.89 8.67 -12.80
CA VAL A 124 -5.43 8.47 -12.80
C VAL A 124 -4.94 8.07 -11.40
N GLY A 125 -5.43 8.74 -10.35
CA GLY A 125 -5.10 8.38 -8.97
C GLY A 125 -5.56 6.98 -8.57
N HIS A 126 -6.72 6.52 -9.06
CA HIS A 126 -7.19 5.15 -8.81
C HIS A 126 -6.42 4.09 -9.61
N GLY A 127 -6.17 4.33 -10.89
CA GLY A 127 -5.44 3.40 -11.75
C GLY A 127 -4.00 3.17 -11.30
N LEU A 128 -3.30 4.22 -10.89
CA LEU A 128 -1.94 4.08 -10.36
C LEU A 128 -1.90 3.33 -9.03
N ARG A 129 -2.87 3.54 -8.12
CA ARG A 129 -2.98 2.77 -6.86
C ARG A 129 -3.26 1.29 -7.12
N ALA A 130 -4.12 0.97 -8.09
CA ALA A 130 -4.39 -0.41 -8.48
C ALA A 130 -3.14 -1.08 -9.08
N GLY A 131 -2.40 -0.40 -9.95
CA GLY A 131 -1.16 -0.91 -10.54
C GLY A 131 -0.05 -1.16 -9.51
N LEU A 132 0.09 -0.28 -8.51
CA LEU A 132 1.07 -0.45 -7.41
C LEU A 132 0.70 -1.63 -6.50
N ASN A 133 -0.59 -1.87 -6.25
CA ASN A 133 -1.05 -2.99 -5.42
C ASN A 133 -1.02 -4.33 -6.16
N ALA A 134 -1.23 -4.34 -7.48
CA ALA A 134 -1.18 -5.55 -8.31
C ALA A 134 0.25 -6.10 -8.50
N GLY A 135 1.28 -5.29 -8.24
CA GLY A 135 2.68 -5.69 -8.26
C GLY A 135 3.18 -6.38 -6.98
N LEU A 136 2.37 -6.45 -5.92
CA LEU A 136 2.70 -7.26 -4.75
C LEU A 136 2.16 -8.69 -4.96
N PRO A 137 3.01 -9.73 -4.99
CA PRO A 137 2.49 -11.10 -4.90
C PRO A 137 1.64 -11.23 -3.63
N PRO A 138 0.57 -12.04 -3.65
CA PRO A 138 -0.22 -12.31 -2.45
C PRO A 138 0.75 -12.74 -1.35
N ALA A 139 0.65 -12.10 -0.18
CA ALA A 139 1.47 -12.44 0.97
C ALA A 139 1.40 -13.95 1.15
N ALA A 140 2.55 -14.63 1.00
CA ALA A 140 2.62 -16.07 1.16
C ALA A 140 1.98 -16.43 2.51
N PRO A 141 1.14 -17.46 2.57
CA PRO A 141 0.51 -17.87 3.82
C PRO A 141 1.61 -18.05 4.87
N ASP A 142 1.43 -17.41 6.03
CA ASP A 142 2.34 -17.50 7.16
C ASP A 142 2.53 -18.98 7.51
N PRO A 143 3.74 -19.57 7.34
CA PRO A 143 3.97 -20.98 7.61
C PRO A 143 3.79 -21.34 9.10
N GLY A 144 3.57 -20.36 9.99
CA GLY A 144 3.28 -20.56 11.40
C GLY A 144 1.80 -20.70 11.77
N LEU A 145 0.86 -20.38 10.87
CA LEU A 145 -0.58 -20.56 11.12
C LEU A 145 -1.07 -21.82 10.42
N GLY A 146 -0.95 -22.95 11.12
CA GLY A 146 -1.66 -24.17 10.75
C GLY A 146 -3.16 -23.89 10.59
N PRO A 147 -3.88 -24.69 9.78
CA PRO A 147 -5.31 -24.48 9.55
C PRO A 147 -6.06 -24.42 10.88
N PRO A 148 -7.02 -23.49 11.06
CA PRO A 148 -7.83 -23.44 12.26
C PRO A 148 -8.66 -24.73 12.34
N GLY A 149 -8.29 -25.65 13.24
CA GLY A 149 -9.10 -26.84 13.53
C GLY A 149 -8.39 -28.14 13.89
N SER A 150 -7.05 -28.21 13.98
CA SER A 150 -6.40 -29.44 14.50
C SER A 150 -6.25 -29.39 16.02
N GLU A 151 -7.32 -29.71 16.75
CA GLU A 151 -7.20 -30.10 18.15
C GLU A 151 -6.40 -31.40 18.27
N PRO A 152 -5.49 -31.53 19.25
CA PRO A 152 -4.76 -32.76 19.48
C PRO A 152 -5.70 -33.79 20.12
N THR A 153 -6.09 -34.81 19.36
CA THR A 153 -6.75 -36.01 19.87
C THR A 153 -5.83 -36.68 20.89
N ALA A 154 -6.10 -36.44 22.18
CA ALA A 154 -5.54 -37.23 23.26
C ALA A 154 -6.07 -38.65 23.14
N LEU A 155 -5.21 -39.61 22.82
CA LEU A 155 -5.54 -41.03 22.94
C LEU A 155 -4.68 -41.67 24.03
N LYS A 156 -5.46 -42.29 24.92
CA LYS A 156 -5.15 -43.06 26.11
C LYS A 156 -4.27 -44.27 25.82
#